data_AF-A0A967TEV4-F1
#
_entry.id   AF-A0A967TEV4-F1
#
_cell.length_a   1.000
_cell.length_b   1.000
_cell.length_c   1.000
_cell.angle_alpha   90.00
_cell.angle_beta   90.00
_cell.angle_gamma   90.00
#
_symmetry.space_group_name_H-M   'P 1'
#
loop_
_entity.id
_entity.type
_entity.pdbx_description
1 polymer ?
#
loop_
_entity_poly.entity_id
_entity_poly.type
_entity_poly.pdbx_seq_one_letter_code
_entity_poly.pdbx_strand_id
1 'polypeptide(L)' 'PVLLERLGTLYEERGDTAEALDAWRRLAERWRDADPRFRPRVEAALQRWEALEGGGSPPGG' A
#
# COMPACT_ATOMS: atom_id res chain seq x y z
N PRO A 1 2.04 -11.03 7.44
CA PRO A 1 0.91 -10.21 6.92
C PRO A 1 0.86 -8.79 7.53
N VAL A 2 0.89 -8.67 8.86
CA VAL A 2 0.80 -7.41 9.61
C VAL A 2 1.98 -6.45 9.38
N LEU A 3 3.13 -6.98 8.92
CA LEU A 3 4.36 -6.20 8.75
C LEU A 3 4.27 -5.19 7.59
N LEU A 4 3.69 -5.56 6.45
CA LEU A 4 3.58 -4.68 5.28
C LEU A 4 2.58 -3.53 5.50
N GLU A 5 1.47 -3.81 6.19
CA GLU A 5 0.47 -2.80 6.58
C GLU A 5 1.06 -1.76 7.56
N ARG A 6 1.84 -2.24 8.54
CA ARG A 6 2.56 -1.36 9.48
C ARG A 6 3.66 -0.55 8.79
N LEU A 7 4.38 -1.14 7.82
CA LEU A 7 5.40 -0.44 7.05
C LEU A 7 4.78 0.68 6.21
N GLY A 8 3.71 0.41 5.46
CA GLY A 8 3.00 1.44 4.68
C GLY A 8 2.54 2.62 5.55
N THR A 9 1.93 2.33 6.70
CA THR A 9 1.49 3.36 7.66
C THR A 9 2.67 4.17 8.20
N LEU A 10 3.77 3.51 8.59
CA LEU A 10 4.95 4.18 9.13
C LEU A 10 5.63 5.08 8.09
N TYR A 11 5.68 4.64 6.83
CA TYR A 11 6.23 5.44 5.75
C TYR A 11 5.34 6.65 5.42
N GLU A 12 4.01 6.50 5.46
CA GLU A 12 3.07 7.62 5.37
C GLU A 12 3.32 8.64 6.50
N GLU A 13 3.47 8.19 7.75
CA GLU A 13 3.75 9.05 8.91
C GLU A 13 5.09 9.80 8.79
N ARG A 14 6.08 9.21 8.11
CA ARG A 14 7.37 9.86 7.84
C ARG A 14 7.37 10.76 6.60
N GLY A 15 6.31 10.71 5.78
CA GLY A 15 6.26 11.39 4.48
C GLY A 15 7.08 10.69 3.38
N ASP A 16 7.52 9.45 3.61
CA ASP A 16 8.29 8.64 2.67
C ASP A 16 7.34 7.96 1.67
N THR A 17 6.69 8.76 0.80
CA THR A 17 5.63 8.31 -0.11
C THR A 17 6.06 7.14 -1.00
N ALA A 18 7.28 7.14 -1.52
CA ALA A 18 7.77 6.06 -2.39
C ALA A 18 7.83 4.70 -1.69
N GLU A 19 8.29 4.67 -0.44
CA GLU A 19 8.37 3.45 0.36
C GLU A 19 6.99 2.98 0.82
N ALA A 20 6.07 3.91 1.11
CA ALA A 20 4.67 3.60 1.40
C ALA A 20 4.00 2.91 0.20
N LEU A 21 4.18 3.45 -1.00
CA LEU A 21 3.67 2.89 -2.25
C LEU A 21 4.18 1.46 -2.49
N ASP A 22 5.49 1.23 -2.32
CA ASP A 22 6.08 -0.11 -2.48
C ASP A 22 5.52 -1.12 -1.45
N ALA A 23 5.37 -0.70 -0.19
CA ALA A 23 4.80 -1.55 0.87
C ALA A 23 3.34 -1.95 0.58
N TRP A 24 2.51 -1.00 0.15
CA TRP A 24 1.11 -1.25 -0.21
C TRP A 24 0.96 -2.09 -1.47
N ARG A 25 1.78 -1.83 -2.49
CA ARG A 25 1.82 -2.66 -3.71
C ARG A 25 2.19 -4.10 -3.41
N ARG A 26 3.23 -4.34 -2.61
CA ARG A 26 3.64 -5.71 -2.21
C ARG A 26 2.57 -6.42 -1.38
N LEU A 27 1.80 -5.67 -0.58
CA LEU A 27 0.63 -6.24 0.09
C LEU A 27 -0.40 -6.68 -0.94
N ALA A 28 -0.81 -5.80 -1.85
CA ALA A 28 -1.80 -6.16 -2.88
C ALA A 28 -1.36 -7.36 -3.74
N GLU A 29 -0.11 -7.36 -4.22
CA GLU A 29 0.44 -8.45 -5.05
C GLU A 29 0.50 -9.79 -4.29
N ARG A 30 0.91 -9.77 -3.02
CA ARG A 30 1.05 -11.00 -2.21
C ARG A 30 -0.28 -11.65 -1.85
N TRP A 31 -1.35 -10.86 -1.79
CA TRP A 31 -2.66 -11.33 -1.34
C TRP A 31 -3.70 -11.40 -2.46
N ARG A 32 -3.33 -11.09 -3.71
CA ARG A 32 -4.20 -11.23 -4.90
C ARG A 32 -4.74 -12.66 -5.08
N ASP A 33 -3.93 -13.65 -4.72
CA ASP A 33 -4.22 -15.09 -4.81
C ASP A 33 -4.54 -15.69 -3.44
N ALA A 34 -4.65 -14.86 -2.40
CA ALA A 34 -4.83 -15.34 -1.05
C ALA A 34 -6.30 -15.53 -0.66
N ASP A 35 -6.47 -16.38 0.33
CA ASP A 35 -7.73 -16.76 0.99
C ASP A 35 -8.69 -15.56 1.16
N PRO A 36 -9.98 -15.67 0.77
CA PRO A 36 -10.93 -14.54 0.71
C PRO A 36 -11.06 -13.73 1.99
N ARG A 37 -10.76 -14.31 3.15
CA ARG A 37 -10.72 -13.62 4.45
C ARG A 37 -9.71 -12.46 4.51
N PHE A 38 -8.75 -12.39 3.60
CA PHE A 38 -7.78 -11.30 3.52
C PHE A 38 -8.20 -10.16 2.59
N ARG A 39 -9.28 -10.32 1.81
CA ARG A 39 -9.80 -9.28 0.89
C ARG A 39 -9.98 -7.91 1.55
N PRO A 40 -10.57 -7.78 2.75
CA PRO A 40 -10.75 -6.45 3.37
C PRO A 40 -9.44 -5.70 3.61
N ARG A 41 -8.35 -6.41 3.91
CA ARG A 41 -7.01 -5.81 4.10
C ARG A 41 -6.38 -5.37 2.79
N VAL A 42 -6.60 -6.14 1.72
CA VAL A 42 -6.13 -5.79 0.38
C VAL A 42 -6.86 -4.56 -0.14
N GLU A 43 -8.18 -4.50 0.02
CA GLU A 43 -8.98 -3.34 -0.37
C GLU A 43 -8.53 -2.07 0.36
N ALA A 44 -8.28 -2.16 1.66
CA ALA A 44 -7.76 -1.03 2.44
C ALA A 44 -6.39 -0.54 1.93
N ALA A 45 -5.49 -1.48 1.58
CA ALA A 45 -4.19 -1.13 1.03
C ALA A 45 -4.27 -0.51 -0.38
N LEU A 46 -5.16 -0.99 -1.23
CA LEU A 46 -5.39 -0.43 -2.57
C LEU A 46 -5.95 1.00 -2.47
N GLN A 47 -6.89 1.26 -1.55
CA GLN A 47 -7.39 2.61 -1.31
C GLN A 47 -6.29 3.56 -0.85
N ARG A 48 -5.37 3.09 0.01
CA ARG A 48 -4.20 3.88 0.44
C ARG A 48 -3.22 4.12 -0.69
N TRP A 49 -2.96 3.10 -1.51
CA TRP A 49 -2.11 3.22 -2.68
C TRP A 49 -2.65 4.29 -3.66
N GLU A 50 -3.93 4.22 -4.01
CA GLU A 50 -4.56 5.17 -4.92
C GLU A 50 -4.59 6.60 -4.36
N ALA A 51 -4.82 6.75 -3.04
CA ALA A 51 -4.78 8.05 -2.38
C ALA A 51 -3.38 8.69 -2.42
N LEU A 52 -2.31 7.88 -2.29
CA LEU A 52 -0.93 8.35 -2.37
C LEU A 52 -0.52 8.68 -3.81
N GLU A 53 -0.92 7.87 -4.79
CA GLU A 53 -0.71 8.14 -6.23
C GLU A 53 -1.42 9.43 -6.68
N GLY A 54 -2.67 9.62 -6.25
CA GLY A 54 -3.49 10.78 -6.62
C GLY A 54 -3.13 12.08 -5.88
N GLY A 55 -2.54 11.98 -4.68
CA GLY A 55 -2.14 13.12 -3.85
C GLY A 55 -0.67 13.51 -3.95
N GLY A 56 0.18 12.64 -4.49
CA GLY A 56 1.64 12.81 -4.53
C GLY A 56 2.25 12.23 -5.80
N SER A 57 2.04 12.86 -6.94
CA SER A 57 2.86 12.60 -8.11
C SER A 57 4.02 13.62 -8.14
N PRO A 58 5.23 13.19 -8.51
CA PRO A 58 5.64 13.58 -9.84
C PRO A 58 5.56 12.37 -10.79
N PRO A 59 5.15 12.61 -12.04
CA PRO A 59 5.28 11.60 -13.08
C PRO A 59 6.77 11.29 -13.28
N GLY A 60 7.19 10.06 -12.98
CA GLY A 60 8.45 9.53 -13.48
C GLY A 60 8.30 9.28 -14.98
N GLY A 61 9.13 9.94 -15.79
CA GLY A 61 9.09 9.97 -17.26
C GLY A 61 9.79 8.81 -17.96
#